data_AF-A0A446C9S0-F1
#
_entry.id   AF-A0A446C9S0-F1
#
_cell.length_a   1.000
_cell.length_b   1.000
_cell.length_c   1.000
_cell.angle_alpha   90.00
_cell.angle_beta   90.00
_cell.angle_gamma   90.00
#
_symmetry.space_group_name_H-M   'P 1'
#
loop_
_entity.id
_entity.type
_entity.pdbx_description
1 polymer ?
#
loop_
_entity_poly.entity_id
_entity_poly.type
_entity_poly.pdbx_seq_one_letter_code
_entity_poly.pdbx_strand_id
1 'polypeptide(L)'
;MSDRGQAKRGSSKRGLRIALGALILVAIAVAAYAYVVRTNTANVQRGMYEGSITIYPYNFTQYDIAYSMTPGLRDTIRAESARGLDSQSFGYKPAAPDAPMRILWRYASGPQATEEGDYPFQVTLPQPERPAGRVALELRIYPEGKVAARYVNVPLVSEFSNVAPELPGSGWVTNR
;
A
#
# COMPACT_ATOMS: atom_id res chain seq x y z
N MET A 1 78.65 -24.52 3.28
CA MET A 1 78.61 -23.34 4.15
C MET A 1 77.29 -22.63 3.91
N SER A 2 76.58 -22.30 4.99
CA SER A 2 75.20 -21.82 5.02
C SER A 2 75.19 -20.30 5.02
N ASP A 3 74.35 -19.66 4.20
CA ASP A 3 73.97 -18.27 4.43
C ASP A 3 72.50 -18.02 4.09
N ARG A 4 71.68 -17.92 5.15
CA ARG A 4 70.29 -17.48 5.10
C ARG A 4 70.27 -16.02 5.56
N GLY A 5 70.27 -15.08 4.61
CA GLY A 5 70.06 -13.67 4.88
C GLY A 5 68.57 -13.33 4.92
N GLN A 6 67.98 -13.28 6.11
CA GLN A 6 66.61 -12.85 6.37
C GLN A 6 66.37 -11.38 5.95
N ALA A 7 65.35 -11.14 5.12
CA ALA A 7 64.84 -9.80 4.86
C ALA A 7 64.04 -9.30 6.10
N LYS A 8 64.58 -8.29 6.80
CA LYS A 8 63.86 -7.54 7.85
C LYS A 8 62.72 -6.73 7.22
N ARG A 9 61.46 -7.17 7.42
CA ARG A 9 60.27 -6.35 7.17
C ARG A 9 60.15 -5.28 8.27
N GLY A 10 60.63 -4.07 7.97
CA GLY A 10 60.37 -2.89 8.77
C GLY A 10 58.88 -2.55 8.76
N SER A 11 58.20 -2.82 9.87
CA SER A 11 56.80 -2.44 10.10
C SER A 11 56.66 -0.90 10.08
N SER A 12 56.08 -0.37 9.01
CA SER A 12 55.79 1.05 8.85
C SER A 12 54.60 1.46 9.73
N LYS A 13 54.90 1.96 10.94
CA LYS A 13 53.91 2.50 11.90
C LYS A 13 53.06 3.66 11.36
N ARG A 14 53.45 4.27 10.23
CA ARG A 14 52.70 5.38 9.61
C ARG A 14 51.50 4.89 8.79
N GLY A 15 51.62 3.78 8.06
CA GLY A 15 50.50 3.21 7.30
C GLY A 15 49.35 2.72 8.19
N LEU A 16 49.69 2.15 9.34
CA LEU A 16 48.71 1.67 10.33
C LEU A 16 47.88 2.82 10.93
N ARG A 17 48.50 3.99 11.18
CA ARG A 17 47.80 5.17 11.72
C ARG A 17 46.84 5.80 10.72
N ILE A 18 47.20 5.82 9.44
CA ILE A 18 46.34 6.33 8.36
C ILE A 18 45.15 5.38 8.14
N ALA A 19 45.38 4.07 8.15
CA ALA A 19 44.32 3.07 8.05
C ALA A 19 43.35 3.12 9.25
N LEU A 20 43.85 3.31 10.48
CA LEU A 20 42.99 3.51 11.65
C LEU A 20 42.17 4.79 11.57
N GLY A 21 42.77 5.90 11.11
CA GLY A 21 42.05 7.17 10.92
C GLY A 21 40.91 7.06 9.91
N ALA A 22 41.13 6.36 8.79
CA ALA A 22 40.09 6.13 7.79
C ALA A 22 38.95 5.24 8.33
N LEU A 23 39.25 4.20 9.10
CA LEU A 23 38.24 3.32 9.71
C LEU A 23 37.36 4.06 10.71
N ILE A 24 37.92 4.98 11.50
CA ILE A 24 37.16 5.79 12.46
C ILE A 24 36.19 6.72 11.71
N LEU A 25 36.62 7.36 10.62
CA LEU A 25 35.76 8.22 9.82
C LEU A 25 34.61 7.45 9.15
N VAL A 26 34.88 6.25 8.63
CA VAL A 26 33.84 5.37 8.06
C VAL A 26 32.86 4.94 9.14
N ALA A 27 33.33 4.56 10.33
CA ALA A 27 32.45 4.19 11.44
C ALA A 27 31.54 5.35 11.90
N ILE A 28 32.08 6.57 11.97
CA ILE A 28 31.28 7.78 12.31
C ILE A 28 30.24 8.06 11.23
N ALA A 29 30.60 7.93 9.95
CA ALA A 29 29.67 8.13 8.83
C ALA A 29 28.54 7.09 8.84
N VAL A 30 28.85 5.82 9.10
CA VAL A 30 27.86 4.75 9.21
C VAL A 30 26.95 4.94 10.43
N ALA A 31 27.50 5.35 11.58
CA ALA A 31 26.72 5.62 12.78
C ALA A 31 25.79 6.83 12.61
N ALA A 32 26.28 7.91 11.96
CA ALA A 32 25.47 9.07 11.64
C ALA A 32 24.36 8.74 10.62
N TYR A 33 24.67 7.97 9.58
CA TYR A 33 23.66 7.51 8.62
C TYR A 33 22.61 6.61 9.28
N ALA A 34 23.04 5.64 10.11
CA ALA A 34 22.13 4.78 10.85
C ALA A 34 21.27 5.58 11.85
N TYR A 35 21.84 6.59 12.51
CA TYR A 35 21.10 7.49 13.40
C TYR A 35 20.09 8.32 12.61
N VAL A 36 20.47 8.96 11.50
CA VAL A 36 19.57 9.75 10.66
C VAL A 36 18.46 8.87 10.07
N VAL A 37 18.78 7.69 9.55
CA VAL A 37 17.78 6.74 9.05
C VAL A 37 16.84 6.31 10.18
N ARG A 38 17.36 5.91 11.34
CA ARG A 38 16.55 5.47 12.49
C ARG A 38 15.67 6.61 13.02
N THR A 39 16.20 7.82 13.09
CA THR A 39 15.48 9.01 13.58
C THR A 39 14.43 9.48 12.57
N ASN A 40 14.73 9.44 11.27
CA ASN A 40 13.76 9.71 10.21
C ASN A 40 12.67 8.63 10.18
N THR A 41 12.98 7.33 10.36
CA THR A 41 11.96 6.27 10.45
C THR A 41 11.16 6.30 11.75
N ALA A 42 11.71 6.83 12.85
CA ALA A 42 11.00 6.97 14.11
C ALA A 42 10.05 8.18 14.13
N ASN A 43 10.34 9.21 13.34
CA ASN A 43 9.58 10.47 13.30
C ASN A 43 8.74 10.67 12.03
N VAL A 44 8.62 9.67 11.14
CA VAL A 44 7.53 9.67 10.15
C VAL A 44 6.23 9.63 10.95
N GLN A 45 5.45 10.72 10.89
CA GLN A 45 4.14 10.90 11.51
C GLN A 45 3.33 9.58 11.57
N ARG A 46 3.42 8.89 12.71
CA ARG A 46 2.55 7.75 13.03
C ARG A 46 1.07 8.18 13.13
N GLY A 47 0.79 9.46 13.38
CA GLY A 47 -0.52 9.92 13.86
C GLY A 47 -1.71 9.90 12.89
N MET A 48 -1.54 10.10 11.57
CA MET A 48 -2.69 10.35 10.69
C MET A 48 -3.12 9.12 9.87
N TYR A 49 -2.14 8.36 9.37
CA TYR A 49 -2.40 7.26 8.43
C TYR A 49 -2.19 5.86 9.04
N GLU A 50 -1.73 5.77 10.28
CA GLU A 50 -1.64 4.49 11.00
C GLU A 50 -3.01 3.82 11.09
N GLY A 51 -3.04 2.54 10.71
CA GLY A 51 -4.26 1.75 10.60
C GLY A 51 -5.04 1.93 9.28
N SER A 52 -4.63 2.84 8.40
CA SER A 52 -5.25 2.99 7.08
C SER A 52 -4.80 1.87 6.14
N ILE A 53 -5.67 1.53 5.21
CA ILE A 53 -5.58 0.39 4.32
C ILE A 53 -5.62 0.92 2.88
N THR A 54 -4.72 0.39 2.04
CA THR A 54 -4.74 0.66 0.61
C THR A 54 -5.92 -0.06 -0.03
N ILE A 55 -6.70 0.67 -0.84
CA ILE A 55 -7.79 0.11 -1.62
C ILE A 55 -7.28 -0.19 -3.03
N TYR A 56 -7.58 -1.38 -3.54
CA TYR A 56 -7.46 -1.77 -4.93
C TYR A 56 -8.87 -1.88 -5.50
N PRO A 57 -9.35 -0.86 -6.22
CA PRO A 57 -10.69 -0.91 -6.71
C PRO A 57 -10.76 -1.51 -8.13
N TYR A 58 -11.86 -2.18 -8.42
CA TYR A 58 -12.14 -2.82 -9.71
C TYR A 58 -13.51 -2.33 -10.18
N ASN A 59 -13.53 -1.60 -11.29
CA ASN A 59 -14.74 -1.11 -11.90
C ASN A 59 -15.19 -2.08 -13.00
N PHE A 60 -16.26 -2.83 -12.73
CA PHE A 60 -16.92 -3.72 -13.70
C PHE A 60 -18.11 -3.05 -14.40
N THR A 61 -18.26 -1.73 -14.24
CA THR A 61 -19.29 -0.97 -14.94
C THR A 61 -18.77 -0.42 -16.26
N GLN A 62 -19.69 -0.15 -17.18
CA GLN A 62 -19.40 0.44 -18.50
C GLN A 62 -19.11 1.96 -18.44
N TYR A 63 -19.11 2.57 -17.26
CA TYR A 63 -18.93 4.01 -17.07
C TYR A 63 -17.86 4.30 -16.02
N ASP A 64 -17.32 5.51 -16.03
CA ASP A 64 -16.45 5.95 -14.94
C ASP A 64 -17.27 6.05 -13.65
N ILE A 65 -16.65 5.74 -12.53
CA ILE A 65 -17.29 5.83 -11.22
C ILE A 65 -16.47 6.72 -10.29
N ALA A 66 -17.15 7.41 -9.39
CA ALA A 66 -16.52 8.06 -8.25
C ALA A 66 -16.98 7.37 -6.97
N TYR A 67 -16.05 7.04 -6.09
CA TYR A 67 -16.35 6.38 -4.82
C TYR A 67 -15.63 7.05 -3.64
N SER A 68 -16.16 6.80 -2.44
CA SER A 68 -15.59 7.23 -1.17
C SER A 68 -15.89 6.20 -0.09
N MET A 69 -14.85 5.82 0.65
CA MET A 69 -14.94 4.98 1.85
C MET A 69 -14.52 5.71 3.13
N THR A 70 -13.92 6.90 2.96
CA THR A 70 -13.47 7.77 4.04
C THR A 70 -14.04 9.16 3.77
N PRO A 71 -14.76 9.77 4.74
CA PRO A 71 -15.33 11.10 4.56
C PRO A 71 -14.28 12.13 4.09
N GLY A 72 -14.61 12.88 3.03
CA GLY A 72 -13.71 13.89 2.44
C GLY A 72 -12.62 13.33 1.52
N LEU A 73 -12.47 12.00 1.42
CA LEU A 73 -11.54 11.35 0.51
C LEU A 73 -12.32 10.60 -0.57
N ARG A 74 -12.13 11.01 -1.82
CA ARG A 74 -12.78 10.47 -3.02
C ARG A 74 -11.73 10.01 -4.01
N ASP A 75 -12.07 8.98 -4.77
CA ASP A 75 -11.29 8.54 -5.93
C ASP A 75 -12.22 8.25 -7.11
N THR A 76 -11.66 8.31 -8.32
CA THR A 76 -12.39 8.10 -9.58
C THR A 76 -11.71 7.00 -10.38
N ILE A 77 -12.48 6.02 -10.82
CA ILE A 77 -11.99 4.86 -11.54
C ILE A 77 -12.64 4.83 -12.92
N ARG A 78 -11.84 4.59 -13.94
CA ARG A 78 -12.32 4.55 -15.33
C ARG A 78 -13.27 3.38 -15.58
N ALA A 79 -14.17 3.55 -16.54
CA ALA A 79 -15.00 2.48 -17.08
C ALA A 79 -14.17 1.21 -17.35
N GLU A 80 -14.70 0.06 -16.94
CA GLU A 80 -14.10 -1.26 -17.15
C GLU A 80 -12.65 -1.39 -16.65
N SER A 81 -12.19 -0.52 -15.72
CA SER A 81 -10.86 -0.67 -15.11
C SER A 81 -10.92 -1.72 -13.99
N ALA A 82 -10.76 -2.98 -14.37
CA ALA A 82 -10.78 -4.13 -13.45
C ALA A 82 -9.48 -4.95 -13.52
N ARG A 83 -8.34 -4.30 -13.78
CA ARG A 83 -7.02 -4.98 -13.84
C ARG A 83 -6.31 -5.07 -12.48
N GLY A 84 -6.77 -4.33 -11.48
CA GLY A 84 -6.11 -4.21 -10.17
C GLY A 84 -4.82 -3.38 -10.19
N LEU A 85 -4.60 -2.59 -11.25
CA LEU A 85 -3.44 -1.70 -11.39
C LEU A 85 -3.63 -0.36 -10.70
N ASP A 86 -4.89 0.05 -10.51
CA ASP A 86 -5.25 1.25 -9.77
C ASP A 86 -5.25 0.98 -8.26
N SER A 87 -4.80 1.95 -7.47
CA SER A 87 -4.91 1.86 -6.02
C SER A 87 -5.03 3.23 -5.36
N GLN A 88 -5.82 3.29 -4.29
CA GLN A 88 -5.92 4.45 -3.42
C GLN A 88 -5.18 4.18 -2.12
N SER A 89 -4.00 4.77 -1.99
CA SER A 89 -3.26 4.74 -0.72
C SER A 89 -4.03 5.50 0.35
N PHE A 90 -4.09 4.94 1.55
CA PHE A 90 -4.84 5.50 2.68
C PHE A 90 -6.34 5.71 2.41
N GLY A 91 -6.91 4.95 1.47
CA GLY A 91 -8.30 5.10 1.04
C GLY A 91 -9.34 4.75 2.11
N TYR A 92 -8.99 3.89 3.05
CA TYR A 92 -9.91 3.40 4.08
C TYR A 92 -9.24 3.17 5.42
N LYS A 93 -9.88 3.59 6.52
CA LYS A 93 -9.48 3.25 7.88
C LYS A 93 -10.72 2.78 8.66
N PRO A 94 -10.77 1.51 9.11
CA PRO A 94 -11.88 1.03 9.91
C PRO A 94 -11.95 1.80 11.24
N ALA A 95 -13.17 2.16 11.67
CA ALA A 95 -13.38 2.85 12.95
C ALA A 95 -13.09 1.92 14.16
N ALA A 96 -13.40 0.63 14.01
CA ALA A 96 -13.05 -0.46 14.92
C ALA A 96 -12.84 -1.75 14.11
N PRO A 97 -12.21 -2.80 14.65
CA PRO A 97 -11.92 -4.03 13.91
C PRO A 97 -13.13 -4.75 13.30
N ASP A 98 -14.32 -4.54 13.87
CA ASP A 98 -15.61 -5.12 13.48
C ASP A 98 -16.61 -4.07 12.98
N ALA A 99 -16.23 -2.79 12.94
CA ALA A 99 -17.10 -1.72 12.50
C ALA A 99 -17.50 -1.91 11.03
N PRO A 100 -18.77 -1.67 10.66
CA PRO A 100 -19.21 -1.87 9.29
C PRO A 100 -18.50 -0.91 8.32
N MET A 101 -18.35 -1.39 7.10
CA MET A 101 -17.67 -0.69 6.02
C MET A 101 -18.70 0.06 5.16
N ARG A 102 -18.63 1.39 5.18
CA ARG A 102 -19.48 2.25 4.34
C ARG A 102 -18.78 2.58 3.04
N ILE A 103 -19.48 2.40 1.93
CA ILE A 103 -19.04 2.73 0.58
C ILE A 103 -20.12 3.63 -0.04
N LEU A 104 -19.72 4.83 -0.45
CA LEU A 104 -20.53 5.74 -1.23
C LEU A 104 -20.00 5.73 -2.65
N TRP A 105 -20.84 5.53 -3.65
CA TRP A 105 -20.39 5.66 -5.03
C TRP A 105 -21.49 6.17 -5.97
N ARG A 106 -21.05 6.69 -7.11
CA ARG A 106 -21.89 7.20 -8.20
C ARG A 106 -21.24 6.93 -9.54
N TYR A 107 -22.04 6.92 -10.60
CA TYR A 107 -21.51 7.09 -11.94
C TYR A 107 -20.98 8.52 -12.11
N ALA A 108 -19.74 8.63 -12.58
CA ALA A 108 -19.09 9.88 -12.91
C ALA A 108 -19.23 10.26 -14.38
N SER A 109 -19.61 9.30 -15.23
CA SER A 109 -19.94 9.50 -16.64
C SER A 109 -21.13 8.63 -17.07
N GLY A 110 -21.67 8.91 -18.26
CA GLY A 110 -22.81 8.17 -18.82
C GLY A 110 -24.20 8.71 -18.43
N PRO A 111 -25.28 8.08 -18.93
CA PRO A 111 -26.66 8.56 -18.77
C PRO A 111 -27.17 8.55 -17.32
N GLN A 112 -26.53 7.75 -16.45
CA GLN A 112 -26.87 7.62 -15.03
C GLN A 112 -25.91 8.42 -14.13
N ALA A 113 -25.07 9.28 -14.72
CA ALA A 113 -24.15 10.12 -13.95
C ALA A 113 -24.93 11.09 -13.07
N THR A 114 -24.52 11.19 -11.80
CA THR A 114 -25.04 12.18 -10.85
C THR A 114 -23.99 13.24 -10.57
N GLU A 115 -24.41 14.39 -10.05
CA GLU A 115 -23.51 15.48 -9.68
C GLU A 115 -22.57 15.08 -8.53
N GLU A 116 -21.48 15.83 -8.38
CA GLU A 116 -20.60 15.66 -7.23
C GLU A 116 -21.33 15.99 -5.93
N GLY A 117 -21.29 15.07 -4.96
CA GLY A 117 -22.00 15.18 -3.69
C GLY A 117 -23.29 14.34 -3.65
N ASP A 118 -23.84 13.98 -4.81
CA ASP A 118 -24.98 13.07 -4.92
C ASP A 118 -24.49 11.63 -5.16
N TYR A 119 -24.48 10.84 -4.09
CA TYR A 119 -24.07 9.43 -4.11
C TYR A 119 -25.32 8.55 -3.95
N PRO A 120 -25.99 8.16 -5.06
CA PRO A 120 -27.22 7.37 -5.00
C PRO A 120 -26.97 5.95 -4.47
N PHE A 121 -25.75 5.42 -4.65
CA PHE A 121 -25.38 4.11 -4.14
C PHE A 121 -24.63 4.26 -2.82
N GLN A 122 -25.35 4.08 -1.72
CA GLN A 122 -24.80 4.09 -0.37
C GLN A 122 -24.93 2.69 0.22
N VAL A 123 -23.80 2.02 0.35
CA VAL A 123 -23.74 0.63 0.78
C VAL A 123 -23.01 0.52 2.11
N THR A 124 -23.56 -0.29 3.00
CA THR A 124 -22.92 -0.68 4.26
C THR A 124 -22.70 -2.18 4.24
N LEU A 125 -21.45 -2.61 4.22
CA LEU A 125 -21.06 -4.02 4.29
C LEU A 125 -20.65 -4.38 5.73
N PRO A 126 -20.90 -5.62 6.19
CA PRO A 126 -20.21 -6.13 7.37
C PRO A 126 -18.70 -6.09 7.13
N GLN A 127 -17.91 -5.92 8.18
CA GLN A 127 -16.46 -5.88 8.06
C GLN A 127 -15.93 -7.23 7.58
N PRO A 128 -15.27 -7.33 6.41
CA PRO A 128 -14.69 -8.60 5.97
C PRO A 128 -13.60 -9.07 6.95
N GLU A 129 -13.46 -10.39 7.06
CA GLU A 129 -12.43 -11.01 7.89
C GLU A 129 -11.04 -10.50 7.46
N ARG A 130 -10.26 -10.05 8.45
CA ARG A 130 -8.96 -9.44 8.22
C ARG A 130 -7.84 -10.44 8.52
N PRO A 131 -7.04 -10.85 7.50
CA PRO A 131 -5.83 -11.61 7.73
C PRO A 131 -4.85 -10.88 8.64
N ALA A 132 -4.03 -11.65 9.35
CA ALA A 132 -2.95 -11.09 10.16
C ALA A 132 -1.90 -10.40 9.27
N GLY A 133 -1.33 -9.30 9.75
CA GLY A 133 -0.25 -8.57 9.09
C GLY A 133 -0.72 -7.41 8.20
N ARG A 134 0.11 -7.09 7.20
CA ARG A 134 -0.17 -6.02 6.24
C ARG A 134 -1.15 -6.52 5.20
N VAL A 135 -2.30 -5.85 5.10
CA VAL A 135 -3.39 -6.19 4.18
C VAL A 135 -3.69 -5.01 3.26
N ALA A 136 -4.29 -5.33 2.13
CA ALA A 136 -4.96 -4.43 1.21
C ALA A 136 -6.45 -4.77 1.15
N LEU A 137 -7.28 -3.82 0.73
CA LEU A 137 -8.70 -4.02 0.49
C LEU A 137 -8.94 -4.12 -1.01
N GLU A 138 -9.47 -5.25 -1.48
CA GLU A 138 -10.05 -5.32 -2.83
C GLU A 138 -11.48 -4.81 -2.76
N LEU A 139 -11.80 -3.80 -3.56
CA LEU A 139 -13.14 -3.24 -3.69
C LEU A 139 -13.64 -3.45 -5.12
N ARG A 140 -14.66 -4.27 -5.31
CA ARG A 140 -15.26 -4.52 -6.63
C ARG A 140 -16.59 -3.79 -6.72
N ILE A 141 -16.76 -2.98 -7.76
CA ILE A 141 -17.96 -2.20 -8.02
C ILE A 141 -18.57 -2.69 -9.33
N TYR A 142 -19.85 -3.04 -9.25
CA TYR A 142 -20.64 -3.58 -10.34
C TYR A 142 -21.79 -2.63 -10.69
N PRO A 143 -22.48 -2.83 -11.82
CA PRO A 143 -23.68 -2.07 -12.14
C PRO A 143 -24.73 -2.13 -11.02
N GLU A 144 -25.64 -1.15 -11.03
CA GLU A 144 -26.85 -1.14 -10.18
C GLU A 144 -26.58 -1.09 -8.67
N GLY A 145 -25.45 -0.50 -8.25
CA GLY A 145 -25.15 -0.31 -6.83
C GLY A 145 -24.50 -1.51 -6.14
N LYS A 146 -24.27 -2.61 -6.87
CA LYS A 146 -23.68 -3.81 -6.28
C LYS A 146 -22.17 -3.63 -6.03
N VAL A 147 -21.74 -4.04 -4.85
CA VAL A 147 -20.34 -3.96 -4.43
C VAL A 147 -19.93 -5.23 -3.69
N ALA A 148 -18.64 -5.56 -3.79
CA ALA A 148 -18.03 -6.63 -3.02
C ALA A 148 -16.69 -6.16 -2.46
N ALA A 149 -16.37 -6.57 -1.24
CA ALA A 149 -15.10 -6.23 -0.62
C ALA A 149 -14.47 -7.43 0.08
N ARG A 150 -13.14 -7.48 0.13
CA ARG A 150 -12.40 -8.41 0.98
C ARG A 150 -11.01 -7.85 1.32
N TYR A 151 -10.45 -8.32 2.42
CA TYR A 151 -9.04 -8.12 2.70
C TYR A 151 -8.18 -9.21 2.07
N VAL A 152 -7.03 -8.82 1.57
CA VAL A 152 -6.02 -9.70 0.99
C VAL A 152 -4.63 -9.22 1.35
N ASN A 153 -3.66 -10.15 1.40
CA ASN A 153 -2.26 -9.78 1.55
C ASN A 153 -1.65 -9.35 0.20
N VAL A 154 -2.17 -9.91 -0.90
CA VAL A 154 -1.76 -9.62 -2.27
C VAL A 154 -3.02 -9.43 -3.12
N PRO A 155 -3.24 -8.26 -3.72
CA PRO A 155 -4.39 -8.02 -4.58
C PRO A 155 -4.27 -8.76 -5.90
N LEU A 156 -5.42 -9.07 -6.50
CA LEU A 156 -5.50 -9.63 -7.84
C LEU A 156 -5.08 -8.59 -8.87
N VAL A 157 -3.97 -8.84 -9.55
CA VAL A 157 -3.46 -7.98 -10.61
C VAL A 157 -3.35 -8.78 -11.90
N SER A 158 -3.73 -8.18 -13.01
CA SER A 158 -3.58 -8.76 -14.35
C SER A 158 -3.00 -7.72 -15.30
N GLU A 159 -1.88 -8.05 -15.93
CA GLU A 159 -1.20 -7.17 -16.87
C GLU A 159 -1.82 -7.21 -18.28
N PHE A 160 -2.56 -8.29 -18.60
CA PHE A 160 -3.02 -8.58 -19.96
C PHE A 160 -4.50 -8.25 -20.19
N SER A 161 -5.35 -8.51 -19.21
CA SER A 161 -6.81 -8.34 -19.31
C SER A 161 -7.42 -7.93 -17.97
N ASN A 162 -8.70 -7.58 -17.97
CA ASN A 162 -9.45 -7.46 -16.72
C ASN A 162 -9.49 -8.81 -15.99
N VAL A 163 -9.51 -8.75 -14.66
CA VAL A 163 -9.81 -9.93 -13.84
C VAL A 163 -11.26 -10.32 -14.04
N ALA A 164 -11.58 -11.58 -13.76
CA ALA A 164 -12.94 -12.08 -13.89
C ALA A 164 -13.89 -11.37 -12.89
N PRO A 165 -15.12 -11.00 -13.31
CA PRO A 165 -16.11 -10.33 -12.45
C PRO A 165 -16.58 -11.24 -11.31
N GLU A 166 -16.52 -12.56 -11.45
CA GLU A 166 -16.83 -13.51 -10.39
C GLU A 166 -15.89 -13.32 -9.21
N LEU A 167 -16.38 -13.58 -8.00
CA LEU A 167 -15.65 -13.39 -6.75
C LEU A 167 -14.83 -14.65 -6.41
N PRO A 168 -13.51 -14.70 -6.68
CA PRO A 168 -12.74 -15.92 -6.45
C PRO A 168 -12.39 -16.07 -4.97
N GLY A 169 -12.41 -17.31 -4.47
CA GLY A 169 -12.02 -17.63 -3.10
C GLY A 169 -13.05 -17.22 -2.04
N SER A 170 -12.64 -17.25 -0.77
CA SER A 170 -13.47 -16.92 0.39
C SER A 170 -13.20 -15.49 0.89
N GLY A 171 -14.00 -15.05 1.88
CA GLY A 171 -13.79 -13.76 2.58
C GLY A 171 -14.46 -12.54 1.92
N TRP A 172 -15.16 -12.74 0.81
CA TRP A 172 -15.96 -11.69 0.19
C TRP A 172 -17.20 -11.36 1.01
N VAL A 173 -17.38 -10.07 1.29
CA VAL A 173 -18.65 -9.51 1.75
C VAL A 173 -19.31 -8.77 0.59
N THR A 174 -20.63 -8.88 0.45
CA THR A 174 -21.39 -8.26 -0.64
C THR A 174 -22.72 -7.70 -0.12
N ASN A 175 -23.33 -6.76 -0.84
CA ASN A 175 -24.65 -6.21 -0.51
C ASN A 175 -25.84 -6.94 -1.16
N ARG A 176 -25.60 -8.15 -1.68
CA ARG A 176 -26.50 -9.01 -2.48
C ARG A 176 -26.77 -8.48 -3.89
#